data_AF-A0A847YF93-F1
#
_entry.id   AF-A0A847YF93-F1
#
_cell.length_a   1.000
_cell.length_b   1.000
_cell.length_c   1.000
_cell.angle_alpha   90.00
_cell.angle_beta   90.00
_cell.angle_gamma   90.00
#
_symmetry.space_group_name_H-M   'P 1'
#
loop_
_entity.id
_entity.type
_entity.pdbx_description
1 polymer ?
#
loop_
_entity_poly.entity_id
_entity_poly.type
_entity_poly.pdbx_seq_one_letter_code
_entity_poly.pdbx_strand_id
1 'polypeptide(L)'
;DGLVDPAGQLHFDFEADQEDALPEPAGGSAVVRIPSPRTDAGPESPPLDAQALAALAEACDEEGRLAEAVEHYRAAIAAGGLSAELCFQLADALYRMGDLGGARERFWTAVELDDGFVEARVNLGAVLAESGDPELAEAAFRGALTLVPDYPDAHFLLARLLGEMGRLEEAAHHRREFLRLAPHSPWADETGWDDSPGKSQAPSPPAHQDP
;
A
#
# COMPACT_ATOMS: atom_id res chain seq x y z
N ASP A 1 -14.08 32.03 -35.03
CA ASP A 1 -15.51 32.36 -34.85
C ASP A 1 -16.30 31.09 -34.69
N GLY A 2 -16.91 30.72 -33.58
CA GLY A 2 -17.09 31.24 -32.21
C GLY A 2 -17.71 30.06 -31.43
N LEU A 3 -17.86 29.98 -30.10
CA LEU A 3 -17.63 30.86 -28.96
C LEU A 3 -17.54 29.84 -27.79
N VAL A 4 -16.46 29.82 -27.03
CA VAL A 4 -16.30 28.95 -25.85
C VAL A 4 -16.57 29.82 -24.61
N ASP A 5 -17.53 29.40 -23.77
CA ASP A 5 -17.78 29.98 -22.44
C ASP A 5 -16.66 29.54 -21.46
N PRO A 6 -16.18 30.41 -20.55
CA PRO A 6 -15.11 30.09 -19.59
C PRO A 6 -15.38 28.97 -18.57
N ALA A 7 -16.54 28.30 -18.56
CA ALA A 7 -16.83 27.20 -17.63
C ALA A 7 -16.49 25.78 -18.13
N GLY A 8 -16.06 25.58 -19.38
CA GLY A 8 -15.51 24.30 -19.84
C GLY A 8 -16.46 23.10 -19.84
N GLN A 9 -17.78 23.31 -19.89
CA GLN A 9 -18.77 22.23 -19.90
C GLN A 9 -19.19 21.89 -21.34
N LEU A 10 -19.02 20.63 -21.75
CA LEU A 10 -19.44 20.13 -23.06
C LEU A 10 -20.97 20.02 -23.11
N HIS A 11 -21.60 20.75 -24.04
CA HIS A 11 -23.03 20.65 -24.34
C HIS A 11 -23.22 19.51 -25.36
N PHE A 12 -23.96 18.48 -24.99
CA PHE A 12 -24.40 17.45 -25.94
C PHE A 12 -25.79 17.82 -26.44
N ASP A 13 -25.87 18.30 -27.69
CA ASP A 13 -27.14 18.44 -28.38
C ASP A 13 -27.57 17.05 -28.89
N PHE A 14 -28.68 16.55 -28.36
CA PHE A 14 -29.33 15.33 -28.85
C PHE A 14 -30.48 15.77 -29.76
N GLU A 15 -30.25 15.69 -31.08
CA GLU A 15 -31.30 15.84 -32.08
C GLU A 15 -32.33 14.71 -31.89
N ALA A 16 -33.54 15.07 -31.47
CA ALA A 16 -34.69 14.19 -31.44
C ALA A 16 -35.28 14.14 -32.85
N ASP A 17 -35.17 12.99 -33.50
CA ASP A 17 -35.86 12.73 -34.76
C ASP A 17 -36.86 11.58 -34.62
N GLN A 18 -38.07 11.92 -35.07
CA GLN A 18 -39.22 11.10 -35.45
C GLN A 18 -40.10 10.38 -34.40
N GLU A 19 -41.28 11.01 -34.26
CA GLU A 19 -42.61 10.45 -34.04
C GLU A 19 -42.83 9.10 -34.73
N ASP A 20 -43.16 8.08 -33.95
CA ASP A 20 -44.03 7.01 -34.43
C ASP A 20 -45.08 6.71 -33.35
N ALA A 21 -46.34 6.86 -33.75
CA ALA A 21 -47.51 6.84 -32.88
C ALA A 21 -47.82 5.43 -32.38
N LEU A 22 -48.01 5.28 -31.07
CA LEU A 22 -48.60 4.08 -30.46
C LEU A 22 -49.78 4.46 -29.54
N PRO A 23 -50.85 3.63 -29.51
CA PRO A 23 -52.15 4.03 -28.96
C PRO A 23 -52.21 3.94 -27.43
N GLU A 24 -52.95 4.88 -26.84
CA GLU A 24 -53.31 4.97 -25.43
C GLU A 24 -54.00 3.70 -24.90
N PRO A 25 -53.55 3.11 -23.77
CA PRO A 25 -54.37 2.23 -22.97
C PRO A 25 -55.02 2.98 -21.81
N ALA A 26 -56.35 2.89 -21.79
CA ALA A 26 -57.23 3.36 -20.74
C ALA A 26 -56.93 2.72 -19.37
N GLY A 27 -57.02 3.54 -18.33
CA GLY A 27 -57.64 3.19 -17.05
C GLY A 27 -56.89 2.24 -16.11
N GLY A 28 -56.35 2.79 -15.03
CA GLY A 28 -56.07 2.04 -13.80
C GLY A 28 -54.78 2.43 -13.12
N SER A 29 -54.82 3.41 -12.22
CA SER A 29 -53.72 3.66 -11.29
C SER A 29 -53.66 2.50 -10.28
N ALA A 30 -52.89 1.47 -10.61
CA ALA A 30 -52.49 0.44 -9.67
C ALA A 30 -51.17 0.91 -9.02
N VAL A 31 -51.28 1.50 -7.83
CA VAL A 31 -50.11 1.73 -6.97
C VAL A 31 -49.60 0.37 -6.54
N VAL A 32 -48.57 -0.14 -7.23
CA VAL A 32 -47.81 -1.30 -6.79
C VAL A 32 -47.09 -0.90 -5.51
N ARG A 33 -47.66 -1.25 -4.36
CA ARG A 33 -47.01 -1.09 -3.07
C ARG A 33 -45.94 -2.17 -2.99
N ILE A 34 -44.71 -1.84 -3.40
CA ILE A 34 -43.55 -2.70 -3.15
C ILE A 34 -43.43 -2.84 -1.63
N PRO A 35 -43.56 -4.04 -1.06
CA PRO A 35 -43.31 -4.22 0.37
C PRO A 35 -41.83 -3.92 0.59
N SER A 36 -41.51 -2.99 1.47
CA SER A 36 -40.15 -2.86 1.99
C SER A 36 -39.73 -4.24 2.52
N PRO A 37 -38.52 -4.75 2.21
CA PRO A 37 -38.07 -6.00 2.77
C PRO A 37 -38.14 -5.87 4.30
N ARG A 38 -38.86 -6.79 4.95
CA ARG A 38 -38.74 -6.98 6.38
C ARG A 38 -37.32 -7.47 6.62
N THR A 39 -36.44 -6.57 7.02
CA THR A 39 -35.22 -6.96 7.71
C THR A 39 -35.64 -7.45 9.08
N ASP A 40 -35.95 -8.74 9.16
CA ASP A 40 -35.81 -9.51 10.40
C ASP A 40 -34.30 -9.68 10.65
N ALA A 41 -33.59 -8.57 10.80
CA ALA A 41 -32.26 -8.58 11.38
C ALA A 41 -32.49 -8.83 12.87
N GLY A 42 -32.12 -10.02 13.34
CA GLY A 42 -31.88 -10.25 14.77
C GLY A 42 -30.91 -9.18 15.31
N PRO A 43 -30.66 -9.12 16.63
CA PRO A 43 -29.72 -8.14 17.16
C PRO A 43 -28.37 -8.31 16.44
N GLU A 44 -28.08 -7.44 15.47
CA GLU A 44 -26.77 -7.33 14.86
C GLU A 44 -25.83 -7.08 16.03
N SER A 45 -24.90 -8.01 16.26
CA SER A 45 -23.80 -7.77 17.17
C SER A 45 -23.26 -6.38 16.89
N PRO A 46 -23.04 -5.55 17.92
CA PRO A 46 -22.59 -4.17 17.70
C PRO A 46 -21.37 -4.21 16.77
N PRO A 47 -21.27 -3.28 15.80
CA PRO A 47 -20.14 -3.25 14.89
C PRO A 47 -18.87 -3.26 15.73
N LEU A 48 -17.94 -4.15 15.35
CA LEU A 48 -16.67 -4.29 16.05
C LEU A 48 -15.99 -2.92 16.11
N ASP A 49 -15.40 -2.60 17.26
CA ASP A 49 -14.62 -1.38 17.38
C ASP A 49 -13.30 -1.49 16.59
N ALA A 50 -12.61 -0.36 16.44
CA ALA A 50 -11.38 -0.30 15.67
C ALA A 50 -10.30 -1.26 16.20
N GLN A 51 -10.24 -1.46 17.52
CA GLN A 51 -9.24 -2.34 18.14
C GLN A 51 -9.53 -3.82 17.83
N ALA A 52 -10.78 -4.23 17.92
CA ALA A 52 -11.19 -5.59 17.58
C ALA A 52 -10.98 -5.89 16.08
N LEU A 53 -11.24 -4.90 15.21
CA LEU A 53 -10.97 -5.03 13.78
C LEU A 53 -9.47 -5.14 13.47
N ALA A 54 -8.63 -4.35 14.16
CA ALA A 54 -7.18 -4.45 14.02
C ALA A 54 -6.65 -5.82 14.46
N ALA A 55 -7.13 -6.35 15.59
CA ALA A 55 -6.74 -7.67 16.07
C ALA A 55 -7.18 -8.81 15.12
N LEU A 56 -8.35 -8.68 14.49
CA LEU A 56 -8.77 -9.63 13.45
C LEU A 56 -7.89 -9.54 12.20
N ALA A 57 -7.47 -8.32 11.82
CA ALA A 57 -6.58 -8.12 10.69
C ALA A 57 -5.22 -8.79 10.93
N GLU A 58 -4.63 -8.55 12.10
CA GLU A 58 -3.36 -9.15 12.53
C GLU A 58 -3.44 -10.68 12.53
N ALA A 59 -4.50 -11.26 13.12
CA ALA A 59 -4.70 -12.71 13.10
C ALA A 59 -4.83 -13.27 11.68
N CYS A 60 -5.57 -12.59 10.79
CA CYS A 60 -5.67 -13.01 9.39
C CYS A 60 -4.31 -12.91 8.66
N ASP A 61 -3.51 -11.91 9.00
CA ASP A 61 -2.19 -11.69 8.39
C ASP A 61 -1.17 -12.76 8.81
N GLU A 62 -1.13 -13.10 10.10
CA GLU A 62 -0.33 -14.21 10.63
C GLU A 62 -0.68 -15.55 9.99
N GLU A 63 -1.98 -15.77 9.70
CA GLU A 63 -2.47 -16.95 8.99
C GLU A 63 -2.22 -16.90 7.47
N GLY A 64 -1.68 -15.80 6.94
CA GLY A 64 -1.41 -15.59 5.52
C GLY A 64 -2.67 -15.29 4.68
N ARG A 65 -3.82 -15.02 5.31
CA ARG A 65 -5.06 -14.59 4.65
C ARG A 65 -5.02 -13.10 4.34
N LEU A 66 -4.06 -12.70 3.51
CA LEU A 66 -3.74 -11.28 3.25
C LEU A 66 -4.93 -10.45 2.77
N ALA A 67 -5.76 -10.99 1.88
CA ALA A 67 -6.92 -10.26 1.36
C ALA A 67 -7.95 -9.94 2.47
N GLU A 68 -8.13 -10.86 3.43
CA GLU A 68 -9.03 -10.66 4.56
C GLU A 68 -8.43 -9.70 5.59
N ALA A 69 -7.11 -9.81 5.83
CA ALA A 69 -6.37 -8.87 6.67
C ALA A 69 -6.49 -7.42 6.16
N VAL A 70 -6.31 -7.20 4.85
CA VAL A 70 -6.46 -5.87 4.22
C VAL A 70 -7.85 -5.28 4.46
N GLU A 71 -8.91 -6.08 4.32
CA GLU A 71 -10.28 -5.60 4.56
C GLU A 71 -10.51 -5.26 6.03
N HIS A 72 -9.97 -6.07 6.96
CA HIS A 72 -10.05 -5.77 8.39
C HIS A 72 -9.23 -4.54 8.80
N TYR A 73 -8.03 -4.34 8.25
CA TYR A 73 -7.25 -3.11 8.47
C TYR A 73 -7.98 -1.87 7.94
N ARG A 74 -8.58 -1.95 6.74
CA ARG A 74 -9.40 -0.86 6.18
C ARG A 74 -10.61 -0.55 7.06
N ALA A 75 -11.28 -1.58 7.58
CA ALA A 75 -12.39 -1.42 8.51
C ALA A 75 -11.93 -0.79 9.83
N ALA A 76 -10.79 -1.20 10.37
CA ALA A 76 -10.20 -0.63 11.58
C ALA A 76 -9.92 0.87 11.40
N ILE A 77 -9.31 1.26 10.27
CA ILE A 77 -9.06 2.65 9.91
C ILE A 77 -10.38 3.43 9.76
N ALA A 78 -11.40 2.85 9.14
CA ALA A 78 -12.70 3.50 8.99
C ALA A 78 -13.42 3.72 10.34
N ALA A 79 -13.22 2.83 11.30
CA ALA A 79 -13.83 2.91 12.63
C ALA A 79 -13.06 3.80 13.61
N GLY A 80 -11.72 3.81 13.55
CA GLY A 80 -10.85 4.43 14.54
C GLY A 80 -9.99 5.59 14.04
N GLY A 81 -9.96 5.82 12.73
CA GLY A 81 -9.06 6.78 12.09
C GLY A 81 -7.70 6.19 11.72
N LEU A 82 -6.88 7.02 11.08
CA LEU A 82 -5.53 6.65 10.66
C LEU A 82 -4.59 6.67 11.87
N SER A 83 -3.70 5.67 11.94
CA SER A 83 -2.51 5.68 12.80
C SER A 83 -1.33 5.19 11.97
N ALA A 84 -0.10 5.60 12.36
CA ALA A 84 1.10 5.21 11.64
C ALA A 84 1.24 3.67 11.57
N GLU A 85 0.95 2.99 12.69
CA GLU A 85 0.96 1.53 12.81
C GLU A 85 -0.06 0.85 11.88
N LEU A 86 -1.34 1.25 11.92
CA LEU A 86 -2.35 0.66 11.04
C LEU A 86 -2.06 0.90 9.56
N CYS A 87 -1.51 2.07 9.22
CA CYS A 87 -1.07 2.36 7.87
C CYS A 87 0.10 1.45 7.46
N PHE A 88 1.07 1.24 8.34
CA PHE A 88 2.21 0.35 8.11
C PHE A 88 1.77 -1.11 7.90
N GLN A 89 0.95 -1.65 8.79
CA GLN A 89 0.47 -3.04 8.72
C GLN A 89 -0.37 -3.29 7.45
N LEU A 90 -1.26 -2.35 7.11
CA LEU A 90 -2.00 -2.40 5.85
C LEU A 90 -1.05 -2.35 4.64
N ALA A 91 -0.02 -1.50 4.69
CA ALA A 91 0.96 -1.39 3.61
C ALA A 91 1.76 -2.69 3.41
N ASP A 92 2.19 -3.33 4.48
CA ASP A 92 2.91 -4.61 4.43
C ASP A 92 2.04 -5.72 3.80
N ALA A 93 0.78 -5.83 4.26
CA ALA A 93 -0.17 -6.78 3.68
C ALA A 93 -0.40 -6.53 2.18
N LEU A 94 -0.56 -5.27 1.76
CA LEU A 94 -0.70 -4.89 0.34
C LEU A 94 0.56 -5.22 -0.46
N TYR A 95 1.75 -4.95 0.09
CA TYR A 95 3.03 -5.26 -0.54
C TYR A 95 3.18 -6.77 -0.78
N ARG A 96 2.87 -7.60 0.22
CA ARG A 96 2.90 -9.07 0.11
C ARG A 96 1.86 -9.62 -0.87
N MET A 97 0.78 -8.87 -1.13
CA MET A 97 -0.19 -9.17 -2.20
C MET A 97 0.26 -8.72 -3.60
N GLY A 98 1.36 -7.96 -3.70
CA GLY A 98 1.85 -7.38 -4.95
C GLY A 98 1.16 -6.08 -5.36
N ASP A 99 0.31 -5.50 -4.50
CA ASP A 99 -0.26 -4.17 -4.71
C ASP A 99 0.74 -3.09 -4.28
N LEU A 100 1.76 -2.89 -5.12
CA LEU A 100 2.83 -1.91 -4.88
C LEU A 100 2.28 -0.47 -4.80
N GLY A 101 1.22 -0.17 -5.54
CA GLY A 101 0.59 1.15 -5.55
C GLY A 101 -0.07 1.47 -4.20
N GLY A 102 -0.89 0.54 -3.71
CA GLY A 102 -1.52 0.64 -2.39
C GLY A 102 -0.51 0.63 -1.25
N ALA A 103 0.49 -0.25 -1.33
CA ALA A 103 1.57 -0.31 -0.34
C ALA A 103 2.33 1.02 -0.24
N ARG A 104 2.73 1.61 -1.38
CA ARG A 104 3.42 2.89 -1.43
C ARG A 104 2.62 4.00 -0.76
N GLU A 105 1.33 4.11 -1.07
CA GLU A 105 0.46 5.14 -0.49
C GLU A 105 0.38 5.00 1.04
N ARG A 106 0.27 3.76 1.53
CA ARG A 106 0.08 3.50 2.95
C ARG A 106 1.38 3.62 3.75
N PHE A 107 2.53 3.19 3.21
CA PHE A 107 3.82 3.48 3.82
C PHE A 107 4.12 4.98 3.85
N TRP A 108 3.79 5.72 2.77
CA TRP A 108 3.91 7.19 2.77
C TRP A 108 3.09 7.81 3.89
N THR A 109 1.82 7.41 4.02
CA THR A 109 0.94 7.89 5.08
C THR A 109 1.50 7.56 6.47
N ALA A 110 2.07 6.37 6.67
CA ALA A 110 2.69 6.00 7.93
C ALA A 110 3.87 6.94 8.30
N VAL A 111 4.71 7.27 7.32
CA VAL A 111 5.83 8.22 7.51
C VAL A 111 5.34 9.65 7.75
N GLU A 112 4.25 10.08 7.11
CA GLU A 112 3.67 11.41 7.38
C GLU A 112 3.04 11.52 8.78
N LEU A 113 2.50 10.43 9.31
CA LEU A 113 1.92 10.38 10.64
C LEU A 113 2.99 10.28 11.74
N ASP A 114 4.10 9.60 11.45
CA ASP A 114 5.26 9.52 12.32
C ASP A 114 6.56 9.60 11.51
N ASP A 115 7.15 10.79 11.48
CA ASP A 115 8.45 11.04 10.84
C ASP A 115 9.57 10.15 11.43
N GLY A 116 9.41 9.67 12.67
CA GLY A 116 10.35 8.78 13.37
C GLY A 116 10.21 7.30 12.99
N PHE A 117 9.22 6.91 12.18
CA PHE A 117 8.97 5.53 11.85
C PHE A 117 9.97 5.00 10.80
N VAL A 118 11.13 4.57 11.28
CA VAL A 118 12.27 4.13 10.47
C VAL A 118 11.89 2.95 9.59
N GLU A 119 11.21 1.94 10.15
CA GLU A 119 10.80 0.75 9.43
C GLU A 119 9.84 1.07 8.26
N ALA A 120 8.83 1.90 8.48
CA ALA A 120 7.94 2.39 7.43
C ALA A 120 8.69 3.12 6.32
N ARG A 121 9.70 3.93 6.67
CA ARG A 121 10.53 4.64 5.69
C ARG A 121 11.42 3.68 4.88
N VAL A 122 11.95 2.63 5.49
CA VAL A 122 12.72 1.60 4.79
C VAL A 122 11.82 0.81 3.84
N ASN A 123 10.64 0.37 4.28
CA ASN A 123 9.71 -0.36 3.44
C ASN A 123 9.14 0.52 2.29
N LEU A 124 8.93 1.81 2.53
CA LEU A 124 8.64 2.77 1.45
C LEU A 124 9.77 2.78 0.41
N GLY A 125 11.03 2.81 0.85
CA GLY A 125 12.19 2.75 -0.05
C GLY A 125 12.24 1.46 -0.87
N ALA A 126 11.92 0.31 -0.26
CA ALA A 126 11.86 -0.97 -0.95
C ALA A 126 10.78 -0.98 -2.04
N VAL A 127 9.58 -0.50 -1.73
CA VAL A 127 8.47 -0.39 -2.70
C VAL A 127 8.83 0.56 -3.85
N LEU A 128 9.50 1.67 -3.56
CA LEU A 128 9.96 2.63 -4.58
C LEU A 128 11.01 2.00 -5.51
N ALA A 129 11.96 1.23 -4.96
CA ALA A 129 12.96 0.53 -5.77
C ALA A 129 12.29 -0.48 -6.73
N GLU A 130 11.35 -1.27 -6.22
CA GLU A 130 10.60 -2.25 -7.03
C GLU A 130 9.65 -1.60 -8.05
N SER A 131 9.15 -0.40 -7.74
CA SER A 131 8.30 0.39 -8.65
C SER A 131 9.10 1.10 -9.75
N GLY A 132 10.44 1.03 -9.73
CA GLY A 132 11.30 1.64 -10.73
C GLY A 132 11.68 3.11 -10.44
N ASP A 133 11.59 3.54 -9.19
CA ASP A 133 11.96 4.88 -8.72
C ASP A 133 13.23 4.84 -7.83
N PRO A 134 14.41 4.47 -8.37
CA PRO A 134 15.60 4.18 -7.56
C PRO A 134 16.16 5.42 -6.84
N GLU A 135 16.02 6.63 -7.40
CA GLU A 135 16.48 7.84 -6.73
C GLU A 135 15.65 8.16 -5.47
N LEU A 136 14.33 7.92 -5.53
CA LEU A 136 13.46 8.09 -4.37
C LEU A 136 13.70 7.01 -3.32
N ALA A 137 13.98 5.78 -3.75
CA ALA A 137 14.36 4.69 -2.86
C ALA A 137 15.66 5.01 -2.10
N GLU A 138 16.69 5.51 -2.80
CA GLU A 138 17.94 5.93 -2.15
C GLU A 138 17.70 7.03 -1.12
N ALA A 139 16.88 8.04 -1.46
CA ALA A 139 16.54 9.11 -0.53
C ALA A 139 15.82 8.58 0.72
N ALA A 140 14.91 7.63 0.57
CA ALA A 140 14.21 7.00 1.69
C ALA A 140 15.18 6.23 2.60
N PHE A 141 16.06 5.39 2.04
CA PHE A 141 17.05 4.64 2.83
C PHE A 141 18.05 5.54 3.53
N ARG A 142 18.57 6.57 2.86
CA ARG A 142 19.46 7.57 3.50
C ARG A 142 18.74 8.37 4.58
N GLY A 143 17.46 8.67 4.38
CA GLY A 143 16.60 9.28 5.40
C GLY A 143 16.46 8.40 6.64
N ALA A 144 16.23 7.09 6.46
CA ALA A 144 16.20 6.12 7.55
C ALA A 144 17.54 6.10 8.31
N LEU A 145 18.67 6.05 7.60
CA LEU A 145 20.02 6.09 8.20
C LEU A 145 20.37 7.43 8.85
N THR A 146 19.68 8.53 8.50
CA THR A 146 19.84 9.80 9.21
C THR A 146 19.20 9.76 10.59
N LEU A 147 18.10 9.02 10.75
CA LEU A 147 17.42 8.83 12.03
C LEU A 147 18.10 7.75 12.89
N VAL A 148 18.40 6.61 12.28
CA VAL A 148 19.06 5.47 12.93
C VAL A 148 20.24 5.04 12.07
N PRO A 149 21.45 5.59 12.33
CA PRO A 149 22.64 5.28 11.55
C PRO A 149 23.04 3.80 11.55
N ASP A 150 22.71 3.06 12.62
CA ASP A 150 23.04 1.65 12.78
C ASP A 150 21.86 0.72 12.41
N TYR A 151 21.02 1.11 11.43
CA TYR A 151 19.87 0.30 10.98
C TYR A 151 20.31 -0.70 9.89
N PRO A 152 20.41 -2.02 10.18
CA PRO A 152 21.04 -2.98 9.27
C PRO A 152 20.31 -3.09 7.93
N ASP A 153 18.99 -3.14 7.94
CA ASP A 153 18.20 -3.39 6.72
C ASP A 153 18.29 -2.22 5.74
N ALA A 154 18.38 -0.99 6.25
CA ALA A 154 18.60 0.19 5.41
C ALA A 154 19.98 0.14 4.74
N HIS A 155 21.02 -0.31 5.46
CA HIS A 155 22.34 -0.52 4.86
C HIS A 155 22.33 -1.61 3.80
N PHE A 156 21.65 -2.73 4.06
CA PHE A 156 21.52 -3.84 3.11
C PHE A 156 20.81 -3.40 1.82
N LEU A 157 19.61 -2.82 1.94
CA LEU A 157 18.79 -2.41 0.80
C LEU A 157 19.43 -1.27 0.01
N LEU A 158 20.05 -0.30 0.68
CA LEU A 158 20.77 0.79 0.01
C LEU A 158 21.97 0.25 -0.77
N ALA A 159 22.73 -0.68 -0.20
CA ALA A 159 23.88 -1.26 -0.87
C ALA A 159 23.47 -2.11 -2.08
N ARG A 160 22.34 -2.84 -2.02
CA ARG A 160 21.76 -3.53 -3.18
C ARG A 160 21.37 -2.55 -4.29
N LEU A 161 20.59 -1.52 -3.94
CA LEU A 161 20.15 -0.48 -4.86
C LEU A 161 21.33 0.24 -5.53
N LEU A 162 22.36 0.60 -4.76
CA LEU A 162 23.57 1.24 -5.28
C LEU A 162 24.34 0.32 -6.25
N GLY A 163 24.38 -0.98 -5.97
CA GLY A 163 24.95 -1.98 -6.88
C GLY A 163 24.22 -2.05 -8.21
N GLU A 164 22.88 -2.08 -8.18
CA GLU A 164 22.03 -2.05 -9.37
C GLU A 164 22.22 -0.75 -10.19
N MET A 165 22.50 0.37 -9.52
CA MET A 165 22.85 1.66 -10.15
C MET A 165 24.32 1.76 -10.60
N GLY A 166 25.15 0.74 -10.36
CA GLY A 166 26.58 0.72 -10.72
C GLY A 166 27.50 1.55 -9.81
N ARG A 167 27.02 2.00 -8.64
CA ARG A 167 27.78 2.79 -7.64
C ARG A 167 28.48 1.86 -6.65
N LEU A 168 29.40 1.06 -7.19
CA LEU A 168 30.01 -0.08 -6.49
C LEU A 168 30.79 0.30 -5.22
N GLU A 169 31.49 1.44 -5.21
CA GLU A 169 32.25 1.89 -4.03
C GLU A 169 31.33 2.21 -2.83
N GLU A 170 30.22 2.91 -3.09
CA GLU A 170 29.23 3.24 -2.06
C GLU A 170 28.47 1.99 -1.59
N ALA A 171 28.11 1.11 -2.53
CA ALA A 171 27.53 -0.19 -2.22
C ALA A 171 28.44 -1.00 -1.28
N ALA A 172 29.74 -1.07 -1.57
CA ALA A 172 30.71 -1.78 -0.73
C ALA A 172 30.86 -1.17 0.67
N HIS A 173 30.73 0.15 0.81
CA HIS A 173 30.70 0.79 2.13
C HIS A 173 29.50 0.32 2.95
N HIS A 174 28.29 0.46 2.42
CA HIS A 174 27.07 0.10 3.13
C HIS A 174 26.94 -1.41 3.38
N ARG A 175 27.46 -2.25 2.47
CA ARG A 175 27.58 -3.69 2.72
C ARG A 175 28.48 -3.97 3.93
N ARG A 176 29.61 -3.28 4.06
CA ARG A 176 30.53 -3.46 5.19
C ARG A 176 29.88 -3.07 6.51
N GLU A 177 29.07 -2.01 6.52
CA GLU A 177 28.27 -1.63 7.69
C GLU A 177 27.20 -2.66 8.02
N PHE A 178 26.45 -3.16 7.03
CA PHE A 178 25.49 -4.25 7.24
C PHE A 178 26.14 -5.48 7.88
N LEU A 179 27.29 -5.94 7.34
CA LEU A 179 28.01 -7.09 7.88
C LEU A 179 28.59 -6.84 9.28
N ARG A 180 28.94 -5.59 9.61
CA ARG A 180 29.37 -5.21 10.96
C ARG A 180 28.21 -5.29 11.95
N LEU A 181 27.02 -4.86 11.54
CA LEU A 181 25.83 -4.77 12.39
C LEU A 181 25.12 -6.12 12.56
N ALA A 182 25.02 -6.90 11.49
CA ALA A 182 24.30 -8.17 11.44
C ALA A 182 25.16 -9.32 10.87
N PRO A 183 26.27 -9.68 11.53
CA PRO A 183 27.24 -10.66 11.01
C PRO A 183 26.70 -12.10 10.91
N HIS A 184 25.60 -12.41 11.60
CA HIS A 184 24.95 -13.71 11.60
C HIS A 184 23.63 -13.73 10.81
N SER A 185 23.34 -12.65 10.08
CA SER A 185 22.16 -12.59 9.22
C SER A 185 22.25 -13.65 8.11
N PRO A 186 21.15 -14.31 7.73
CA PRO A 186 21.11 -15.19 6.55
C PRO A 186 21.59 -14.51 5.27
N TRP A 187 21.49 -13.18 5.22
CA TRP A 187 21.90 -12.31 4.11
C TRP A 187 23.41 -11.95 4.15
N ALA A 188 24.13 -12.30 5.22
CA ALA A 188 25.56 -11.98 5.35
C ALA A 188 26.42 -12.76 4.33
N ASP A 189 26.02 -14.00 4.05
CA ASP A 189 26.67 -14.91 3.10
C ASP A 189 26.11 -14.78 1.68
N GLU A 190 25.20 -13.84 1.44
CA GLU A 190 24.54 -13.71 0.15
C GLU A 190 25.61 -13.56 -0.96
N THR A 191 25.67 -14.58 -1.83
CA THR A 191 26.57 -14.61 -2.99
C THR A 191 26.05 -13.74 -4.14
N GLY A 192 24.85 -13.17 -3.99
CA GLY A 192 24.18 -12.27 -4.95
C GLY A 192 24.75 -10.84 -5.03
N TRP A 193 25.74 -10.51 -4.20
CA TRP A 193 26.54 -9.29 -4.36
C TRP A 193 27.66 -9.42 -5.40
N ASP A 194 27.75 -10.56 -6.07
CA ASP A 194 28.62 -10.70 -7.24
C ASP A 194 28.21 -9.64 -8.27
N ASP A 195 29.18 -8.91 -8.82
CA ASP A 195 29.06 -7.81 -9.81
C ASP A 195 28.43 -8.25 -11.16
N SER A 196 27.77 -9.41 -11.19
CA SER A 196 27.17 -10.06 -12.34
C SER A 196 25.73 -9.56 -12.55
N PRO A 197 25.40 -8.92 -13.69
CA PRO A 197 24.05 -8.43 -13.96
C PRO A 197 23.08 -9.61 -14.17
N GLY A 198 21.96 -9.63 -13.42
CA GLY A 198 20.75 -10.33 -13.87
C GLY A 198 20.14 -11.43 -12.99
N LYS A 199 20.19 -11.35 -11.66
CA LYS A 199 19.36 -12.22 -10.80
C LYS A 199 18.60 -11.42 -9.74
N SER A 200 17.69 -10.55 -10.19
CA SER A 200 16.72 -9.89 -9.31
C SER A 200 15.51 -10.83 -9.11
N GLN A 201 15.51 -11.56 -8.00
CA GLN A 201 14.25 -11.94 -7.37
C GLN A 201 14.30 -11.29 -6.00
N ALA A 202 13.46 -10.26 -5.80
CA ALA A 202 13.39 -9.53 -4.55
C ALA A 202 12.96 -10.50 -3.44
N PRO A 203 13.79 -10.74 -2.42
CA PRO A 203 13.28 -11.26 -1.18
C PRO A 203 12.50 -10.14 -0.48
N SER A 204 11.39 -10.50 0.16
CA SER A 204 10.73 -9.64 1.13
C SER A 204 11.76 -9.06 2.09
N PRO A 205 11.65 -7.78 2.50
CA PRO A 205 12.49 -7.25 3.56
C PRO A 205 12.45 -8.20 4.76
N PRO A 206 13.57 -8.39 5.47
CA PRO A 206 13.58 -9.26 6.64
C PRO A 206 12.50 -8.76 7.59
N ALA A 207 11.56 -9.62 7.96
CA ALA A 207 10.70 -9.36 9.10
C ALA A 207 11.63 -9.12 10.30
N HIS A 208 11.38 -8.05 11.05
CA HIS A 208 12.08 -7.73 12.29
C HIS A 208 12.03 -8.97 13.20
N GLN A 209 13.10 -9.76 13.22
CA GLN A 209 13.31 -10.77 14.25
C GLN A 209 14.03 -10.05 15.38
N ASP A 210 13.24 -9.59 16.36
CA ASP A 210 13.79 -9.16 17.64
C ASP A 210 14.51 -10.33 18.33
N PRO A 211 15.56 -10.04 19.12
CA PRO A 211 16.42 -11.05 19.75
C PRO A 211 15.75 -11.95 20.79
#